data_AF-A0A2A5V7L9-F1
#
_entry.id   AF-A0A2A5V7L9-F1
#
_cell.length_a   1.000
_cell.length_b   1.000
_cell.length_c   1.000
_cell.angle_alpha   90.00
_cell.angle_beta   90.00
_cell.angle_gamma   90.00
#
_symmetry.space_group_name_H-M   'P 1'
#
loop_
_entity.id
_entity.type
_entity.pdbx_description
1 polymer ?
#
loop_
_entity_poly.entity_id
_entity_poly.type
_entity_poly.pdbx_seq_one_letter_code
_entity_poly.pdbx_strand_id
1 'polypeptide(L)'
;MSSEKIEKSLFDTVILKIKQNLKLILSILVLLILILASIFFFQEQTKKKNIFISDQFNKAKILINKKQTEEAKTILVEIIQNKNKFYSPLSLYLIIENNLEEDSKKILDLFNKVISNKKIDDENKNLILIKKGLFFSSLNDEQNMLKTLNPIVNSDSVWRPQAIKVLGNYFYNKGEKQKSNEYFNLLKTK
;
A
#
# COMPACT_ATOMS: atom_id res chain seq x y z
N MET A 1 29.05 -35.44 45.65
CA MET A 1 27.60 -35.16 45.73
C MET A 1 27.09 -35.09 44.31
N SER A 2 26.16 -35.97 43.92
CA SER A 2 25.73 -36.15 42.53
C SER A 2 24.96 -34.94 41.98
N SER A 3 25.12 -34.65 40.69
CA SER A 3 24.42 -33.61 39.91
C SER A 3 22.90 -33.66 40.09
N GLU A 4 22.36 -34.87 40.21
CA GLU A 4 20.95 -35.17 40.45
C GLU A 4 20.39 -34.52 41.74
N LYS A 5 21.22 -34.40 42.79
CA LYS A 5 20.83 -33.77 44.07
C LYS A 5 20.73 -32.24 43.94
N ILE A 6 21.53 -31.65 43.05
CA ILE A 6 21.55 -30.20 42.78
C ILE A 6 20.35 -29.83 41.91
N GLU A 7 20.06 -30.58 40.84
CA GLU A 7 18.88 -30.38 40.00
C GLU A 7 17.57 -30.46 40.78
N LYS A 8 17.46 -31.43 41.69
CA LYS A 8 16.29 -31.56 42.57
C LYS A 8 16.09 -30.33 43.45
N SER A 9 17.17 -29.77 44.01
CA SER A 9 17.11 -28.57 44.86
C SER A 9 16.70 -27.30 44.08
N LEU A 10 17.11 -27.19 42.82
CA LEU A 10 16.72 -26.10 41.93
C LEU A 10 15.23 -26.21 41.58
N PHE A 11 14.75 -27.40 41.27
CA PHE A 11 13.33 -27.67 41.00
C PHE A 11 12.44 -27.29 42.19
N ASP A 12 12.82 -27.70 43.40
CA ASP A 12 12.06 -27.39 44.62
C ASP A 12 11.99 -25.87 44.86
N THR A 13 13.09 -25.16 44.59
CA THR A 13 13.17 -23.69 44.70
C THR A 13 12.25 -23.00 43.69
N VAL A 14 12.18 -23.50 42.45
CA VAL A 14 11.28 -22.98 41.42
C VAL A 14 9.81 -23.21 41.80
N ILE A 15 9.46 -24.40 42.29
CA ILE A 15 8.10 -24.73 42.73
C ILE A 15 7.68 -23.84 43.92
N LEU A 16 8.58 -23.60 44.87
CA LEU A 16 8.33 -22.68 46.00
C LEU A 16 8.03 -21.27 45.52
N LYS A 17 8.80 -20.75 44.55
CA LYS A 17 8.57 -19.42 43.96
C LYS A 17 7.24 -19.33 43.19
N ILE A 18 6.85 -20.39 42.47
CA ILE A 18 5.57 -20.46 41.76
C ILE A 18 4.40 -20.45 42.74
N LYS A 19 4.47 -21.26 43.81
CA LYS A 19 3.42 -21.31 44.84
C LYS A 19 3.24 -19.96 45.55
N GLN A 20 4.35 -19.28 45.86
CA GLN A 20 4.32 -17.96 46.50
C GLN A 20 3.69 -16.88 45.61
N ASN A 21 3.89 -16.94 44.29
CA ASN A 21 3.42 -15.93 43.33
C ASN A 21 2.26 -16.42 42.45
N LEU A 22 1.55 -17.48 42.84
CA LEU A 22 0.57 -18.17 41.99
C LEU A 22 -0.51 -17.24 41.43
N LYS A 23 -1.03 -16.32 42.26
CA LYS A 23 -2.06 -15.34 41.83
C LYS A 23 -1.54 -14.40 40.73
N LEU A 24 -0.29 -13.95 40.84
CA LEU A 24 0.35 -13.10 39.83
C LEU A 24 0.57 -13.89 38.53
N ILE A 25 1.05 -15.13 38.62
CA ILE A 25 1.28 -15.99 37.46
C ILE A 25 -0.04 -16.27 36.73
N LEU A 26 -1.11 -16.61 37.46
CA LEU A 26 -2.44 -16.82 36.89
C LEU A 26 -2.99 -15.54 36.24
N SER A 27 -2.80 -14.38 36.88
CA SER A 27 -3.22 -13.09 36.31
C SER A 27 -2.50 -12.78 35.00
N ILE A 28 -1.18 -13.01 34.94
CA ILE A 28 -0.37 -12.86 33.72
C ILE A 28 -0.83 -13.84 32.63
N LEU A 29 -1.11 -15.10 32.99
CA LEU A 29 -1.59 -16.09 32.04
C LEU A 29 -2.95 -15.71 31.45
N VAL A 30 -3.89 -15.26 32.27
CA VAL A 30 -5.20 -14.76 31.81
C VAL A 30 -5.02 -13.55 30.89
N LEU A 31 -4.15 -12.61 31.25
CA LEU A 31 -3.84 -11.45 30.41
C LEU A 31 -3.27 -11.86 29.06
N LEU A 32 -2.36 -12.85 29.03
CA LEU A 32 -1.79 -13.38 27.79
C LEU A 32 -2.87 -14.01 26.90
N ILE A 33 -3.78 -14.79 27.47
CA ILE A 33 -4.91 -15.40 26.75
C ILE A 33 -5.81 -14.30 26.15
N LEU A 34 -6.11 -13.24 26.91
CA LEU A 34 -6.93 -12.12 26.43
C LEU A 34 -6.25 -11.35 25.27
N ILE A 35 -4.93 -11.16 25.34
CA ILE A 35 -4.15 -10.53 24.26
C ILE A 35 -4.23 -11.39 22.99
N LEU A 36 -4.00 -12.70 23.11
CA LEU A 36 -4.07 -13.64 21.98
C LEU A 36 -5.48 -13.66 21.36
N ALA A 37 -6.51 -13.78 22.18
CA ALA A 37 -7.90 -13.76 21.71
C ALA A 37 -8.23 -12.45 20.98
N SER A 38 -7.75 -11.32 21.50
CA SER A 38 -7.91 -10.01 20.85
C SER A 38 -7.23 -9.98 19.48
N ILE A 39 -5.99 -10.47 19.37
CA ILE A 39 -5.26 -10.52 18.09
C ILE A 39 -6.03 -11.36 17.06
N PHE A 40 -6.49 -12.57 17.44
CA PHE A 40 -7.28 -13.42 16.54
C PHE A 40 -8.58 -12.75 16.09
N PHE A 41 -9.30 -12.11 17.02
CA PHE A 41 -10.52 -11.38 16.69
C PHE A 41 -10.25 -10.24 15.69
N PHE A 42 -9.20 -9.43 15.92
CA PHE A 42 -8.81 -8.36 15.00
C PHE A 42 -8.39 -8.88 13.62
N GLN A 43 -7.69 -10.02 13.56
CA GLN A 43 -7.31 -10.66 12.30
C GLN A 43 -8.53 -11.11 11.50
N GLU A 44 -9.50 -11.76 12.15
CA GLU A 44 -10.72 -12.24 11.48
C GLU A 44 -11.58 -11.08 10.94
N GLN A 45 -11.72 -10.01 11.73
CA GLN A 45 -12.41 -8.80 11.27
C GLN A 45 -11.72 -8.17 10.05
N THR A 46 -10.37 -8.14 10.06
CA THR A 46 -9.59 -7.64 8.93
C THR A 46 -9.78 -8.51 7.69
N LYS A 47 -9.83 -9.83 7.84
CA LYS A 47 -10.06 -10.78 6.76
C LYS A 47 -11.44 -10.58 6.12
N LYS A 48 -12.51 -10.52 6.93
CA LYS A 48 -13.87 -10.27 6.46
C LYS A 48 -13.97 -8.93 5.71
N LYS A 49 -13.35 -7.88 6.24
CA LYS A 49 -13.29 -6.58 5.56
C LYS A 49 -12.61 -6.67 4.19
N ASN A 50 -11.50 -7.40 4.09
CA ASN A 50 -10.80 -7.56 2.82
C ASN A 50 -11.61 -8.35 1.79
N ILE A 51 -12.35 -9.38 2.20
CA ILE A 51 -13.28 -10.13 1.34
C ILE A 51 -14.37 -9.19 0.82
N PHE A 52 -15.03 -8.44 1.71
CA PHE A 52 -16.05 -7.48 1.31
C PHE A 52 -15.53 -6.45 0.29
N ILE A 53 -14.35 -5.88 0.52
CA ILE A 53 -13.74 -4.92 -0.42
C ILE A 53 -13.43 -5.57 -1.77
N SER A 54 -12.97 -6.82 -1.76
CA SER A 54 -12.73 -7.62 -2.97
C SER A 54 -14.02 -7.84 -3.77
N ASP A 55 -15.11 -8.19 -3.07
CA ASP A 55 -16.42 -8.43 -3.70
C ASP A 55 -16.98 -7.13 -4.30
N GLN A 56 -16.87 -6.01 -3.58
CA GLN A 56 -17.25 -4.69 -4.09
C GLN A 56 -16.42 -4.29 -5.32
N PHE A 57 -15.11 -4.56 -5.31
CA PHE A 57 -14.25 -4.30 -6.46
C PHE A 57 -14.69 -5.11 -7.68
N ASN A 58 -14.96 -6.41 -7.50
CA ASN A 58 -15.47 -7.28 -8.57
C ASN A 58 -16.86 -6.85 -9.06
N LYS A 59 -17.74 -6.44 -8.14
CA LYS A 59 -19.05 -5.86 -8.49
C LYS A 59 -18.88 -4.63 -9.37
N ALA A 60 -17.97 -3.70 -9.02
CA ALA A 60 -17.71 -2.52 -9.83
C ALA A 60 -17.24 -2.88 -11.25
N LYS A 61 -16.37 -3.89 -11.41
CA LYS A 61 -15.98 -4.39 -12.74
C LYS A 61 -17.17 -4.91 -13.55
N ILE A 62 -18.08 -5.66 -12.92
CA ILE A 62 -19.30 -6.14 -13.59
C ILE A 62 -20.19 -4.97 -14.01
N LEU A 63 -20.36 -3.95 -13.16
CA LEU A 63 -21.15 -2.77 -13.45
C LEU A 63 -20.57 -1.96 -14.62
N ILE A 64 -19.24 -1.79 -14.68
CA ILE A 64 -18.54 -1.18 -15.82
C ILE A 64 -18.90 -1.91 -17.12
N ASN A 65 -18.80 -3.24 -17.13
CA ASN A 65 -19.14 -4.05 -18.31
C ASN A 65 -20.63 -3.91 -18.71
N LYS A 66 -21.52 -3.66 -17.75
CA LYS A 66 -22.94 -3.39 -17.96
C LYS A 66 -23.24 -1.93 -18.31
N LYS A 67 -22.21 -1.08 -18.49
CA LYS A 67 -22.33 0.37 -18.71
C LYS A 67 -23.03 1.13 -17.58
N GLN A 68 -23.02 0.59 -16.36
CA GLN A 68 -23.54 1.23 -15.15
C GLN A 68 -22.41 2.02 -14.46
N THR A 69 -21.91 3.04 -15.15
CA THR A 69 -20.66 3.73 -14.81
C THR A 69 -20.73 4.53 -13.50
N GLU A 70 -21.84 5.21 -13.21
CA GLU A 70 -22.00 6.01 -11.98
C GLU A 70 -22.03 5.14 -10.71
N GLU A 71 -22.71 3.99 -10.75
CA GLU A 71 -22.73 3.04 -9.62
C GLU A 71 -21.34 2.43 -9.42
N ALA A 72 -20.67 2.05 -10.52
CA ALA A 72 -19.30 1.54 -10.45
C ALA A 72 -18.34 2.57 -9.85
N LYS A 73 -18.41 3.83 -10.31
CA LYS A 73 -17.61 4.95 -9.79
C LYS A 73 -17.81 5.12 -8.28
N THR A 74 -19.06 5.12 -7.83
CA THR A 74 -19.41 5.27 -6.41
C THR A 74 -18.73 4.19 -5.55
N ILE A 75 -18.83 2.93 -5.97
CA ILE A 75 -18.20 1.80 -5.28
C ILE A 75 -16.67 1.94 -5.27
N LEU A 76 -16.05 2.29 -6.40
CA LEU A 76 -14.60 2.42 -6.50
C LEU A 76 -14.06 3.55 -5.63
N VAL A 77 -14.76 4.69 -5.57
CA VAL A 77 -14.41 5.80 -4.67
C VAL A 77 -14.53 5.36 -3.21
N GLU A 78 -15.57 4.63 -2.83
CA GLU A 78 -15.73 4.09 -1.47
C GLU A 78 -14.57 3.15 -1.08
N ILE A 79 -14.11 2.30 -2.01
CA ILE A 79 -12.95 1.43 -1.81
C ILE A 79 -11.67 2.25 -1.57
N ILE A 80 -11.49 3.37 -2.28
CA ILE A 80 -10.36 4.30 -2.05
C ILE A 80 -10.43 4.89 -0.64
N GLN A 81 -11.62 5.32 -0.19
CA GLN A 81 -11.81 5.89 1.15
C GLN A 81 -11.54 4.86 2.27
N ASN A 82 -11.76 3.58 2.01
CA ASN A 82 -11.47 2.49 2.94
C ASN A 82 -9.96 2.24 3.15
N LYS A 83 -9.08 2.87 2.35
CA LYS A 83 -7.61 2.77 2.45
C LYS A 83 -7.12 1.32 2.48
N ASN A 84 -7.68 0.46 1.63
CA ASN A 84 -7.14 -0.88 1.42
C ASN A 84 -5.81 -0.80 0.65
N LYS A 85 -4.80 -1.57 1.07
CA LYS A 85 -3.46 -1.48 0.48
C LYS A 85 -3.40 -1.88 -1.01
N PHE A 86 -4.28 -2.78 -1.45
CA PHE A 86 -4.30 -3.27 -2.83
C PHE A 86 -5.45 -2.67 -3.63
N TYR A 87 -6.66 -2.69 -3.07
CA TYR A 87 -7.84 -2.30 -3.81
C TYR A 87 -7.98 -0.78 -3.96
N SER A 88 -7.42 0.04 -3.08
CA SER A 88 -7.45 1.50 -3.28
C SER A 88 -6.67 1.94 -4.54
N PRO A 89 -5.41 1.55 -4.77
CA PRO A 89 -4.73 1.88 -6.03
C PRO A 89 -5.40 1.23 -7.25
N LEU A 90 -5.84 -0.03 -7.15
CA LEU A 90 -6.53 -0.69 -8.26
C LEU A 90 -7.85 0.00 -8.63
N SER A 91 -8.62 0.45 -7.65
CA SER A 91 -9.87 1.19 -7.89
C SER A 91 -9.62 2.51 -8.58
N LEU A 92 -8.57 3.23 -8.19
CA LEU A 92 -8.16 4.46 -8.87
C LEU A 92 -7.82 4.18 -10.34
N TYR A 93 -7.09 3.11 -10.62
CA TYR A 93 -6.72 2.77 -11.99
C TYR A 93 -7.94 2.41 -12.83
N LEU A 94 -8.89 1.63 -12.29
CA LEU A 94 -10.16 1.36 -12.98
C LEU A 94 -10.97 2.62 -13.29
N ILE A 95 -11.02 3.58 -12.37
CA ILE A 95 -11.69 4.88 -12.61
C ILE A 95 -11.07 5.59 -13.80
N ILE A 96 -9.74 5.66 -13.86
CA ILE A 96 -9.01 6.36 -14.93
C ILE A 96 -9.13 5.60 -16.26
N GLU A 97 -8.85 4.30 -16.28
CA GLU A 97 -8.82 3.47 -17.49
C GLU A 97 -10.19 3.37 -18.17
N ASN A 98 -11.29 3.54 -17.42
CA ASN A 98 -12.65 3.50 -17.94
C ASN A 98 -13.30 4.88 -18.02
N ASN A 99 -12.54 5.97 -17.85
CA ASN A 99 -13.02 7.36 -17.90
C ASN A 99 -14.26 7.60 -17.00
N LEU A 100 -14.29 7.02 -15.79
CA LEU A 100 -15.44 7.16 -14.87
C LEU A 100 -15.46 8.52 -14.16
N GLU A 101 -14.40 9.31 -14.28
CA GLU A 101 -14.31 10.69 -13.83
C GLU A 101 -13.56 11.49 -14.88
N GLU A 102 -14.08 12.65 -15.24
CA GLU A 102 -13.47 13.56 -16.22
C GLU A 102 -12.80 14.75 -15.55
N ASP A 103 -13.19 15.07 -14.32
CA ASP A 103 -12.59 16.15 -13.55
C ASP A 103 -11.19 15.76 -13.06
N SER A 104 -10.19 16.31 -13.75
CA SER A 104 -8.77 16.11 -13.41
C SER A 104 -8.44 16.44 -11.96
N LYS A 105 -9.08 17.43 -11.33
CA LYS A 105 -8.84 17.77 -9.92
C LYS A 105 -9.30 16.64 -9.01
N LYS A 106 -10.47 16.06 -9.28
CA LYS A 106 -10.98 14.91 -8.51
C LYS A 106 -10.07 13.70 -8.67
N ILE A 107 -9.57 13.41 -9.87
CA ILE A 107 -8.62 12.31 -10.07
C ILE A 107 -7.32 12.55 -9.27
N LEU A 108 -6.79 13.78 -9.29
CA LEU A 108 -5.60 14.13 -8.51
C LEU A 108 -5.83 14.01 -7.01
N ASP A 109 -7.02 14.34 -6.52
CA ASP A 109 -7.41 14.13 -5.12
C ASP A 109 -7.48 12.65 -4.76
N LEU A 110 -7.98 11.80 -5.67
CA LEU A 110 -7.96 10.35 -5.48
C LEU A 110 -6.53 9.81 -5.44
N PHE A 111 -5.63 10.27 -6.32
CA PHE A 111 -4.20 9.95 -6.24
C PHE A 111 -3.62 10.31 -4.87
N ASN A 112 -3.88 11.54 -4.38
CA ASN A 112 -3.39 11.99 -3.08
C ASN A 112 -3.91 11.12 -1.93
N LYS A 113 -5.19 10.75 -1.96
CA LYS A 113 -5.80 9.83 -0.98
C LYS A 113 -5.10 8.47 -0.98
N VAL A 114 -4.88 7.88 -2.16
CA VAL A 114 -4.21 6.58 -2.29
C VAL A 114 -2.76 6.66 -1.79
N ILE A 115 -1.99 7.67 -2.19
CA ILE A 115 -0.58 7.85 -1.80
C ILE A 115 -0.43 8.07 -0.28
N SER A 116 -1.39 8.77 0.35
CA SER A 116 -1.40 9.00 1.80
C SER A 116 -1.66 7.73 2.63
N ASN A 117 -1.98 6.60 1.99
CA ASN A 117 -2.26 5.36 2.69
C ASN A 117 -0.98 4.74 3.29
N LYS A 118 -0.85 4.83 4.61
CA LYS A 118 0.28 4.27 5.39
C LYS A 118 0.43 2.75 5.29
N LYS A 119 -0.58 2.02 4.78
CA LYS A 119 -0.51 0.57 4.57
C LYS A 119 0.18 0.16 3.26
N ILE A 120 0.50 1.14 2.42
CA ILE A 120 1.24 0.95 1.17
C ILE A 120 2.71 1.29 1.46
N ASP A 121 3.61 0.37 1.16
CA ASP A 121 5.05 0.59 1.28
C ASP A 121 5.56 1.56 0.20
N ASP A 122 6.79 2.03 0.37
CA ASP A 122 7.32 3.13 -0.42
C ASP A 122 7.58 2.74 -1.89
N GLU A 123 7.93 1.50 -2.18
CA GLU A 123 8.07 1.04 -3.57
C GLU A 123 6.71 0.98 -4.27
N ASN A 124 5.68 0.49 -3.60
CA ASN A 124 4.33 0.53 -4.16
C ASN A 124 3.81 1.97 -4.30
N LYS A 125 4.18 2.90 -3.41
CA LYS A 125 3.91 4.34 -3.60
C LYS A 125 4.64 4.91 -4.81
N ASN A 126 5.88 4.53 -5.05
CA ASN A 126 6.64 4.97 -6.23
C ASN A 126 5.97 4.53 -7.53
N LEU A 127 5.42 3.31 -7.59
CA LEU A 127 4.59 2.88 -8.72
C LEU A 127 3.34 3.77 -8.92
N ILE A 128 2.65 4.12 -7.82
CA ILE A 128 1.47 5.00 -7.87
C ILE A 128 1.87 6.40 -8.34
N LEU A 129 3.01 6.92 -7.90
CA LEU A 129 3.57 8.20 -8.34
C LEU A 129 3.95 8.18 -9.83
N ILE A 130 4.46 7.05 -10.35
CA ILE A 130 4.69 6.88 -11.80
C ILE A 130 3.38 7.03 -12.59
N LYS A 131 2.32 6.35 -12.16
CA LYS A 131 1.00 6.48 -12.80
C LYS A 131 0.43 7.89 -12.67
N LYS A 132 0.69 8.58 -11.55
CA LYS A 132 0.34 10.01 -11.38
C LYS A 132 1.11 10.90 -12.36
N GLY A 133 2.40 10.63 -12.56
CA GLY A 133 3.24 11.33 -13.55
C GLY A 133 2.73 11.13 -14.98
N LEU A 134 2.33 9.92 -15.35
CA LEU A 134 1.65 9.64 -16.63
C LEU A 134 0.34 10.41 -16.77
N PHE A 135 -0.42 10.55 -15.68
CA PHE A 135 -1.63 11.38 -15.69
C PHE A 135 -1.30 12.86 -15.93
N PHE A 136 -0.30 13.44 -15.23
CA PHE A 136 0.16 14.80 -15.53
C PHE A 136 0.67 14.97 -16.97
N SER A 137 1.34 13.97 -17.53
CA SER A 137 1.72 13.94 -18.94
C SER A 137 0.50 14.08 -19.86
N SER A 138 -0.60 13.38 -19.58
CA SER A 138 -1.83 13.50 -20.38
C SER A 138 -2.50 14.88 -20.30
N LEU A 139 -2.21 15.63 -19.24
CA LEU A 139 -2.67 17.01 -19.03
C LEU A 139 -1.68 18.06 -19.57
N ASN A 140 -0.56 17.64 -20.17
CA ASN A 140 0.57 18.50 -20.54
C ASN A 140 1.15 19.32 -19.36
N ASP A 141 1.03 18.82 -18.13
CA ASP A 141 1.52 19.48 -16.92
C ASP A 141 2.96 19.03 -16.61
N GLU A 142 3.91 19.56 -17.37
CA GLU A 142 5.34 19.24 -17.26
C GLU A 142 5.87 19.48 -15.84
N GLN A 143 5.52 20.62 -15.23
CA GLN A 143 6.05 21.03 -13.93
C GLN A 143 5.68 20.02 -12.84
N ASN A 144 4.40 19.64 -12.75
CA ASN A 144 3.97 18.68 -11.74
C ASN A 144 4.42 17.26 -12.06
N MET A 145 4.55 16.90 -13.35
CA MET A 145 5.14 15.61 -13.73
C MET A 145 6.59 15.50 -13.24
N LEU A 146 7.43 16.50 -13.53
CA LEU A 146 8.82 16.53 -13.09
C LEU A 146 8.94 16.48 -11.57
N LYS A 147 8.14 17.30 -10.86
CA LYS A 147 8.10 17.30 -9.40
C LYS A 147 7.71 15.94 -8.80
N THR A 148 6.85 15.19 -9.50
CA THR A 148 6.39 13.87 -9.08
C THR A 148 7.43 12.78 -9.33
N LEU A 149 8.13 12.82 -10.47
CA LEU A 149 8.97 11.71 -10.93
C LEU A 149 10.46 11.86 -10.62
N ASN A 150 11.00 13.09 -10.56
CA ASN A 150 12.42 13.32 -10.29
C ASN A 150 12.91 12.72 -8.96
N PRO A 151 12.12 12.74 -7.86
CA PRO A 151 12.52 12.05 -6.63
C PRO A 151 12.79 10.55 -6.83
N ILE A 152 12.02 9.89 -7.71
CA ILE A 152 12.19 8.47 -8.04
C ILE A 152 13.42 8.28 -8.93
N VAL A 153 13.60 9.16 -9.93
CA VAL A 153 14.77 9.16 -10.84
C VAL A 153 16.10 9.27 -10.07
N ASN A 154 16.11 10.04 -8.99
CA ASN A 154 17.28 10.31 -8.16
C ASN A 154 17.42 9.36 -6.95
N SER A 155 16.68 8.24 -6.93
CA SER A 155 16.68 7.28 -5.82
C SER A 155 17.14 5.90 -6.27
N ASP A 156 17.43 5.01 -5.32
CA ASP A 156 17.74 3.60 -5.58
C ASP A 156 16.49 2.72 -5.80
N SER A 157 15.31 3.33 -5.98
CA SER A 157 14.05 2.61 -6.15
C SER A 157 14.08 1.65 -7.34
N VAL A 158 13.42 0.50 -7.20
CA VAL A 158 13.24 -0.47 -8.30
C VAL A 158 12.48 0.12 -9.48
N TRP A 159 11.75 1.22 -9.26
CA TRP A 159 10.97 1.95 -10.24
C TRP A 159 11.71 3.09 -10.94
N ARG A 160 12.96 3.38 -10.54
CA ARG A 160 13.81 4.40 -11.18
C ARG A 160 13.84 4.27 -12.71
N PRO A 161 14.07 3.09 -13.32
CA PRO A 161 14.12 2.97 -14.78
C PRO A 161 12.81 3.36 -15.47
N GLN A 162 11.67 3.08 -14.84
CA GLN A 162 10.35 3.40 -15.37
C GLN A 162 10.07 4.91 -15.26
N ALA A 163 10.41 5.55 -14.14
CA ALA A 163 10.30 7.00 -14.00
C ALA A 163 11.14 7.74 -15.05
N ILE A 164 12.39 7.28 -15.28
CA ILE A 164 13.25 7.81 -16.35
C ILE A 164 12.60 7.65 -17.72
N LYS A 165 12.09 6.45 -18.04
CA LYS A 165 11.44 6.19 -19.33
C LYS A 165 10.21 7.07 -19.56
N VAL A 166 9.40 7.31 -18.53
CA VAL A 166 8.24 8.20 -18.63
C VAL A 166 8.67 9.62 -19.00
N LEU A 167 9.66 10.18 -18.31
CA LEU A 167 10.17 11.53 -18.61
C LEU A 167 10.86 11.61 -19.98
N GLY A 168 11.71 10.63 -20.30
CA GLY A 168 12.39 10.55 -21.58
C GLY A 168 11.41 10.48 -22.76
N ASN A 169 10.37 9.64 -22.65
CA ASN A 169 9.32 9.52 -23.66
C ASN A 169 8.48 10.80 -23.77
N TYR A 170 8.16 11.45 -22.65
CA TYR A 170 7.42 12.71 -22.64
C TYR A 170 8.14 13.79 -23.47
N PHE A 171 9.42 14.04 -23.17
CA PHE A 171 10.21 15.02 -23.90
C PHE A 171 10.45 14.61 -25.36
N TYR A 172 10.60 13.32 -25.64
CA TYR A 172 10.69 12.82 -27.02
C TYR A 172 9.44 13.18 -27.82
N ASN A 173 8.25 12.86 -27.29
CA ASN A 173 6.96 13.12 -27.94
C ASN A 173 6.68 14.62 -28.11
N LYS A 174 7.23 15.47 -27.24
CA LYS A 174 7.17 16.92 -27.33
C LYS A 174 8.14 17.52 -28.37
N GLY A 175 9.03 16.71 -28.94
CA GLY A 175 10.07 17.15 -29.88
C GLY A 175 11.36 17.66 -29.22
N GLU A 176 11.44 17.62 -27.88
CA GLU A 176 12.58 18.06 -27.09
C GLU A 176 13.65 16.96 -27.00
N LYS A 177 14.20 16.56 -28.16
CA LYS A 177 15.11 15.40 -28.30
C LYS A 177 16.35 15.47 -27.39
N GLN A 178 16.92 16.66 -27.17
CA GLN A 178 18.08 16.80 -26.30
C GLN A 178 17.73 16.41 -24.85
N LYS A 179 16.68 17.00 -24.27
CA LYS A 179 16.22 16.65 -22.91
C LYS A 179 15.83 15.18 -22.80
N SER A 180 15.17 14.64 -23.82
CA SER A 180 14.84 13.22 -23.87
C SER A 180 16.09 12.34 -23.75
N ASN A 181 17.14 12.65 -24.52
CA ASN A 181 18.41 11.93 -24.46
C ASN A 181 19.12 12.08 -23.11
N GLU A 182 19.04 13.26 -22.47
CA GLU A 182 19.57 13.49 -21.13
C GLU A 182 18.94 12.51 -20.12
N TYR A 183 17.61 12.34 -20.13
CA TYR A 183 16.95 11.35 -19.28
C TYR A 183 17.35 9.91 -19.64
N PHE A 184 17.31 9.52 -20.91
CA PHE A 184 17.65 8.14 -21.28
C PHE A 184 19.11 7.76 -20.96
N ASN A 185 20.04 8.71 -20.96
CA ASN A 185 21.41 8.47 -20.52
C ASN A 185 21.50 8.09 -19.03
N LEU A 186 20.56 8.54 -18.19
CA LEU A 186 20.49 8.14 -16.78
C LEU A 186 20.23 6.64 -16.60
N LEU A 187 19.73 5.92 -17.61
CA LEU A 187 19.58 4.46 -17.56
C LEU A 187 20.93 3.72 -17.62
N LYS A 188 21.97 4.37 -18.16
CA LYS A 188 23.32 3.81 -18.29
C LYS A 188 24.15 4.00 -17.03
N THR A 189 23.74 4.94 -16.18
CA THR A 189 24.39 5.25 -14.92
C THR A 189 23.56 4.70 -13.77
N LYS A 190 24.21 3.96 -12.88
CA LYS A 190 23.63 3.52 -11.61
C LYS A 190 24.33 4.27 -10.49
#